data_AF-A0A3B6VDU5-F1
#
_entry.id   AF-A0A3B6VDU5-F1
#
_cell.length_a   1.000
_cell.length_b   1.000
_cell.length_c   1.000
_cell.angle_alpha   90.00
_cell.angle_beta   90.00
_cell.angle_gamma   90.00
#
_symmetry.space_group_name_H-M   'P 1'
#
loop_
_entity.id
_entity.type
_entity.pdbx_description
1 polymer ?
#
loop_
_entity_poly.entity_id
_entity_poly.type
_entity_poly.pdbx_seq_one_letter_code
_entity_poly.pdbx_strand_id
1 'polypeptide(L)' 'MLLGFKELRQKGSHKFFINDKGLTTVIPVHNEDLTRGLIRKILKDINITIDEYEKLKKSI' A
#
# COMPACT_ATOMS: atom_id res chain seq x y z
N MET A 1 12.39 0.02 6.38
CA MET A 1 11.45 0.85 5.61
C MET A 1 11.37 0.28 4.19
N LEU A 2 10.59 -0.78 3.98
CA LEU A 2 10.83 -1.74 2.88
C LEU A 2 10.54 -1.21 1.46
N LEU A 3 9.76 -0.13 1.32
CA LEU A 3 9.36 0.43 0.01
C LEU A 3 9.44 1.96 -0.08
N GLY A 4 10.01 2.62 0.92
CA GLY A 4 10.21 4.08 0.92
C GLY A 4 8.93 4.94 1.00
N PHE A 5 7.76 4.34 1.26
CA PHE A 5 6.51 5.10 1.39
C PHE A 5 6.47 5.90 2.70
N LYS A 6 6.02 7.15 2.59
CA LYS A 6 5.67 8.04 3.71
C LYS A 6 4.22 8.47 3.58
N GLU A 7 3.57 8.71 4.71
CA GLU A 7 2.24 9.31 4.74
C GLU A 7 2.33 10.77 4.28
N LEU A 8 1.49 11.16 3.32
CA LEU A 8 1.40 12.53 2.81
C LEU A 8 0.27 13.30 3.47
N ARG A 9 -0.91 12.68 3.61
CA ARG A 9 -2.10 13.28 4.21
C ARG A 9 -3.13 12.22 4.61
N GLN A 10 -4.06 12.61 5.46
CA GLN A 10 -5.23 11.80 5.84
C GLN A 10 -6.53 12.59 5.64
N LYS A 11 -7.58 11.93 5.16
CA LYS A 11 -8.95 12.45 5.13
C LYS A 11 -9.90 11.39 5.68
N GLY A 12 -10.44 11.62 6.88
CA GLY A 12 -11.22 10.60 7.58
C GLY A 12 -10.41 9.33 7.79
N SER A 13 -10.99 8.17 7.50
CA SER A 13 -10.33 6.85 7.58
C SER A 13 -9.45 6.51 6.38
N HIS A 14 -9.10 7.47 5.50
CA HIS A 14 -8.25 7.19 4.33
C HIS A 14 -6.92 7.91 4.44
N LYS A 15 -5.82 7.16 4.38
CA LYS A 15 -4.45 7.68 4.36
C LYS A 15 -3.86 7.61 2.97
N PHE A 16 -3.22 8.70 2.57
CA PHE A 16 -2.53 8.85 1.30
C PHE A 16 -1.03 8.66 1.52
N PHE A 17 -0.40 7.80 0.73
CA PHE A 17 1.03 7.51 0.80
C PHE A 17 1.73 7.87 -0.51
N ILE A 18 2.99 8.28 -0.42
CA ILE A 18 3.89 8.53 -1.55
C ILE A 18 5.28 7.99 -1.23
N ASN A 19 6.00 7.44 -2.21
CA ASN A 19 7.40 7.08 -2.06
C ASN A 19 8.35 8.06 -2.79
N ASP A 20 9.65 7.84 -2.62
CA ASP A 20 10.75 8.57 -3.29
C ASP A 20 10.69 8.50 -4.82
N LYS A 21 10.13 7.41 -5.37
CA LYS A 21 9.88 7.23 -6.80
C LYS A 21 8.61 7.94 -7.31
N GLY A 22 7.87 8.63 -6.44
CA GLY A 22 6.63 9.33 -6.79
C GLY A 22 5.41 8.42 -6.98
N LEU A 23 5.51 7.13 -6.65
CA LEU A 23 4.36 6.22 -6.64
C LEU A 23 3.46 6.55 -5.45
N THR A 24 2.16 6.48 -5.65
CA THR A 24 1.17 6.86 -4.64
C THR A 24 0.12 5.78 -4.46
N THR A 25 -0.40 5.64 -3.25
CA THR A 25 -1.57 4.79 -3.00
C THR A 25 -2.41 5.32 -1.85
N VAL A 26 -3.65 4.83 -1.73
CA VAL A 26 -4.58 5.15 -0.66
C VAL A 26 -4.91 3.89 0.11
N ILE A 27 -4.72 3.94 1.43
CA ILE A 27 -5.03 2.83 2.32
C ILE A 27 -6.15 3.27 3.27
N PRO A 28 -7.30 2.58 3.27
CA PRO A 28 -8.29 2.78 4.32
C PRO A 28 -7.74 2.20 5.64
N VAL A 29 -7.88 2.99 6.70
CA VAL A 29 -7.43 2.71 8.07
C VAL A 29 -8.64 2.73 9.00
N HIS A 30 -9.43 1.68 8.92
CA HIS A 30 -10.51 1.36 9.86
C HIS A 30 -10.34 -0.09 10.37
N ASN A 31 -11.20 -0.52 11.30
CA ASN A 31 -11.06 -1.78 12.03
C ASN A 31 -11.46 -3.04 11.22
N GLU A 32 -11.41 -3.00 9.89
CA GLU A 32 -11.77 -4.14 9.06
C GLU A 32 -10.62 -4.56 8.16
N ASP A 33 -10.60 -5.85 7.81
CA ASP A 33 -9.61 -6.40 6.91
C ASP A 33 -9.77 -5.83 5.49
N LEU A 34 -8.64 -5.59 4.83
CA LEU A 34 -8.63 -5.19 3.43
C LEU A 34 -9.07 -6.37 2.55
N THR A 35 -10.08 -6.14 1.71
CA THR A 35 -10.49 -7.15 0.73
C THR A 35 -9.35 -7.48 -0.24
N ARG A 36 -9.33 -8.71 -0.75
CA ARG A 36 -8.35 -9.15 -1.77
C ARG A 36 -8.33 -8.24 -3.00
N GLY A 37 -9.49 -7.71 -3.41
CA GLY A 37 -9.59 -6.78 -4.53
C GLY A 37 -8.89 -5.46 -4.25
N LEU A 38 -9.07 -4.91 -3.05
CA LEU A 38 -8.41 -3.68 -2.62
C LEU A 38 -6.90 -3.86 -2.51
N ILE A 39 -6.43 -4.97 -1.92
CA ILE A 39 -5.00 -5.27 -1.86
C ILE A 39 -4.40 -5.29 -3.28
N ARG A 40 -5.02 -5.99 -4.23
CA ARG A 40 -4.55 -6.02 -5.63
C ARG A 40 -4.53 -4.65 -6.29
N LYS A 41 -5.50 -3.80 -5.99
CA LYS A 41 -5.51 -2.41 -6.46
C LYS A 41 -4.32 -1.63 -5.90
N ILE A 42 -4.08 -1.72 -4.59
CA ILE A 42 -2.94 -1.06 -3.93
C ILE A 42 -1.63 -1.53 -4.55
N LEU A 43 -1.44 -2.84 -4.75
CA LEU A 43 -0.25 -3.41 -5.38
C LEU A 43 -0.04 -2.86 -6.81
N LYS A 44 -1.13 -2.74 -7.59
CA LYS A 44 -1.09 -2.14 -8.93
C LYS A 44 -0.69 -0.66 -8.88
N ASP A 45 -1.25 0.12 -7.96
CA ASP A 45 -0.94 1.56 -7.82
C ASP A 45 0.56 1.80 -7.53
N ILE A 46 1.21 0.84 -6.86
CA ILE A 46 2.63 0.89 -6.49
C ILE A 46 3.53 0.01 -7.36
N ASN A 47 3.03 -0.47 -8.50
CA ASN A 47 3.76 -1.31 -9.47
C ASN A 47 4.43 -2.55 -8.83
N ILE A 48 3.75 -3.21 -7.91
CA ILE A 48 4.20 -4.46 -7.30
C ILE A 48 3.34 -5.61 -7.82
N THR A 49 4.01 -6.67 -8.26
CA THR A 49 3.36 -7.93 -8.66
C THR A 49 2.95 -8.75 -7.43
N ILE A 50 2.03 -9.70 -7.63
CA ILE A 50 1.63 -10.62 -6.56
C ILE A 50 2.83 -11.42 -6.05
N ASP A 51 3.72 -11.86 -6.94
CA ASP A 51 4.90 -12.65 -6.57
C ASP A 51 5.90 -11.84 -5.74
N GLU A 52 6.13 -10.57 -6.09
CA GLU A 52 6.94 -9.66 -5.28
C GLU A 52 6.31 -9.43 -3.92
N TYR A 53 4.99 -9.22 -3.86
CA TYR A 53 4.26 -9.09 -2.60
C TYR A 53 4.43 -10.33 -1.70
N GLU A 54 4.29 -11.53 -2.25
CA GLU A 54 4.48 -12.78 -1.49
C GLU A 54 5.92 -12.96 -1.00
N LYS A 55 6.92 -12.51 -1.77
CA LYS A 55 8.32 -12.48 -1.31
C LYS A 55 8.52 -11.49 -0.16
N LEU A 56 7.96 -10.27 -0.27
CA LEU A 56 8.04 -9.25 0.77
C LEU A 56 7.39 -9.74 2.08
N LYS A 57 6.24 -10.42 1.99
CA LYS A 57 5.54 -10.99 3.15
C LYS A 57 6.38 -12.02 3.92
N LYS A 58 7.21 -12.82 3.23
CA LYS A 58 8.09 -13.83 3.85
C LYS A 58 9.35 -13.24 4.49
N SER A 59 9.65 -11.98 4.19
CA SER A 59 10.84 -11.26 4.67
C SER A 59 10.59 -10.40 5.91
N ILE A 60 9.37 -10.49 6.47
CA ILE A 60 8.91 -9.82 7.69
C ILE A 60 8.57 -10.90 8.71
#